data_AF-A0AAN1FL96-F1
#
_entry.id   AF-A0AAN1FL96-F1
#
_cell.length_a   1.000
_cell.length_b   1.000
_cell.length_c   1.000
_cell.angle_alpha   90.00
_cell.angle_beta   90.00
_cell.angle_gamma   90.00
#
_symmetry.space_group_name_H-M   'P 1'
#
loop_
_entity.id
_entity.type
_entity.pdbx_description
1 polymer ?
#
loop_
_entity_poly.entity_id
_entity_poly.type
_entity_poly.pdbx_seq_one_letter_code
_entity_poly.pdbx_strand_id
1 'polypeptide(L)'
;MNGKTLECASNFIKALSTCCDELTTKERIVIFNLLSGLSQKLVGIRHPVLNVRLVEANLVFSNDLGADSITLSEDCSLKESIRNQGLTMPIVVGQCLGESGYTVTDGANRMEIIKAEPDIRESLANHIPVVVINSMKDSTAHSINEHGVE
;
A
#
# COMPACT_ATOMS: atom_id res chain seq x y z
N MET A 1 -18.31 -20.70 -10.50
CA MET A 1 -17.62 -20.06 -11.64
C MET A 1 -17.89 -20.87 -12.89
N ASN A 2 -18.16 -20.26 -14.04
CA ASN A 2 -18.29 -21.02 -15.29
C ASN A 2 -16.88 -21.47 -15.76
N GLY A 3 -16.82 -22.54 -16.57
CA GLY A 3 -15.55 -23.13 -17.01
C GLY A 3 -14.63 -22.17 -17.77
N LYS A 4 -15.20 -21.27 -18.58
CA LYS A 4 -14.45 -20.25 -19.34
C LYS A 4 -13.76 -19.23 -18.43
N THR A 5 -14.42 -18.79 -17.36
CA THR A 5 -13.85 -17.85 -16.38
C THR A 5 -12.70 -18.48 -15.62
N LEU A 6 -12.82 -19.76 -15.25
CA LEU A 6 -11.75 -20.49 -14.55
C LEU A 6 -10.52 -20.69 -15.46
N GLU A 7 -10.74 -21.05 -16.72
CA GLU A 7 -9.68 -21.20 -17.72
C GLU A 7 -8.93 -19.89 -17.98
N CYS A 8 -9.65 -18.78 -18.13
CA CYS A 8 -9.05 -17.46 -18.31
C CYS A 8 -8.16 -17.07 -17.12
N ALA A 9 -8.65 -17.24 -15.89
CA ALA A 9 -7.87 -16.95 -14.69
C ALA A 9 -6.62 -17.85 -14.59
N SER A 10 -6.77 -19.15 -14.88
CA SER A 10 -5.67 -20.11 -14.87
C SER A 10 -4.58 -19.73 -15.89
N ASN A 11 -4.97 -19.32 -17.11
CA ASN A 11 -4.02 -18.93 -18.15
C ASN A 11 -3.25 -17.66 -17.76
N PHE A 12 -3.93 -16.68 -17.16
CA PHE A 12 -3.29 -15.47 -16.64
C PHE A 12 -2.25 -15.78 -15.55
N ILE A 13 -2.62 -16.60 -14.56
CA ILE A 13 -1.71 -17.01 -13.47
C ILE A 13 -0.51 -17.76 -14.04
N LYS A 14 -0.73 -18.68 -14.98
CA LYS A 14 0.34 -19.46 -15.60
C LYS A 14 1.32 -18.56 -16.36
N ALA A 15 0.82 -17.61 -17.14
CA ALA A 15 1.65 -16.66 -17.87
C ALA A 15 2.54 -15.84 -16.92
N LEU A 16 1.97 -15.32 -15.82
CA LEU A 16 2.73 -14.59 -14.81
C LEU A 16 3.78 -15.46 -14.11
N SER A 17 3.43 -16.69 -13.74
CA SER A 17 4.34 -17.59 -13.03
C SER A 17 5.57 -17.97 -13.85
N THR A 18 5.47 -17.98 -15.19
CA THR A 18 6.54 -18.44 -16.08
C THR A 18 7.65 -17.40 -16.21
N CYS A 19 7.34 -16.11 -16.08
CA CYS A 19 8.34 -15.05 -16.16
C CYS A 19 8.88 -14.63 -14.78
N CYS A 20 8.35 -15.17 -13.68
CA CYS A 20 8.70 -14.70 -12.33
C CYS A 20 10.21 -14.67 -12.08
N ASP A 21 10.97 -15.68 -12.50
CA ASP A 21 12.41 -15.80 -12.23
C ASP A 21 13.27 -14.80 -13.01
N GLU A 22 12.76 -14.26 -14.11
CA GLU A 22 13.47 -13.32 -14.99
C GLU A 22 13.31 -11.86 -14.55
N LEU A 23 12.36 -11.59 -13.66
CA LEU A 23 12.02 -10.22 -13.24
C LEU A 23 12.97 -9.68 -12.19
N THR A 24 13.39 -8.44 -12.39
CA THR A 24 14.06 -7.63 -11.36
C THR A 24 13.11 -7.34 -10.20
N THR A 25 13.66 -7.02 -9.02
CA THR A 25 12.85 -6.62 -7.85
C THR A 25 11.91 -5.45 -8.16
N LYS A 26 12.37 -4.48 -8.95
CA LYS A 26 11.56 -3.31 -9.34
C LYS A 26 10.36 -3.73 -10.18
N GLU A 27 10.55 -4.62 -11.16
CA GLU A 27 9.45 -5.12 -12.00
C GLU A 27 8.46 -5.95 -11.18
N ARG A 28 8.95 -6.79 -10.26
CA ARG A 28 8.10 -7.56 -9.34
C ARG A 28 7.22 -6.65 -8.49
N ILE A 29 7.76 -5.54 -7.98
CA ILE A 29 7.02 -4.54 -7.20
C ILE A 29 5.96 -3.82 -8.05
N VAL A 30 6.29 -3.44 -9.29
CA VAL A 30 5.32 -2.85 -10.23
C VAL A 30 4.16 -3.83 -10.48
N ILE A 31 4.48 -5.08 -10.75
CA ILE A 31 3.48 -6.14 -10.97
C ILE A 31 2.63 -6.36 -9.71
N PHE A 32 3.24 -6.42 -8.52
CA PHE A 32 2.54 -6.54 -7.25
C PHE A 32 1.50 -5.41 -7.07
N ASN A 33 1.92 -4.16 -7.30
CA ASN A 33 1.03 -3.00 -7.17
C ASN A 33 -0.14 -3.05 -8.19
N LEU A 34 0.12 -3.49 -9.42
CA LEU A 34 -0.92 -3.68 -10.44
C LEU A 34 -1.91 -4.79 -10.06
N LEU A 35 -1.40 -5.93 -9.59
CA LEU A 35 -2.22 -7.06 -9.15
C LEU A 35 -3.05 -6.72 -7.92
N SER A 36 -2.51 -5.96 -6.97
CA SER A 36 -3.22 -5.49 -5.79
C SER A 36 -4.40 -4.59 -6.18
N GLY A 37 -4.17 -3.61 -7.07
CA GLY A 37 -5.24 -2.77 -7.62
C GLY A 37 -6.29 -3.56 -8.42
N LEU A 38 -5.84 -4.52 -9.24
CA LEU A 38 -6.74 -5.41 -9.98
C LEU A 38 -7.58 -6.28 -9.03
N SER A 39 -6.98 -6.78 -7.94
CA SER A 39 -7.65 -7.62 -6.94
C SER A 39 -8.78 -6.88 -6.26
N GLN A 40 -8.54 -5.63 -5.80
CA GLN A 40 -9.58 -4.77 -5.26
C GLN A 40 -10.72 -4.55 -6.27
N LYS A 41 -10.38 -4.24 -7.53
CA LYS A 41 -11.37 -4.03 -8.60
C LYS A 41 -12.19 -5.28 -8.90
N LEU A 42 -11.54 -6.44 -8.93
CA LEU A 42 -12.17 -7.74 -9.22
C LEU A 42 -13.18 -8.12 -8.14
N VAL A 43 -12.81 -7.94 -6.87
CA VAL A 43 -13.68 -8.24 -5.73
C VAL A 43 -14.83 -7.22 -5.61
N GLY A 44 -14.60 -5.96 -6.01
CA GLY A 44 -15.60 -4.90 -5.96
C GLY A 44 -15.85 -4.33 -4.56
N ILE A 45 -15.05 -4.72 -3.56
CA ILE A 45 -15.12 -4.22 -2.19
C ILE A 45 -14.15 -3.04 -2.02
N ARG A 46 -14.67 -1.90 -1.58
CA ARG A 46 -13.92 -0.62 -1.47
C ARG A 46 -13.16 -0.46 -0.14
N HIS A 47 -12.60 -1.54 0.41
CA HIS A 47 -11.72 -1.44 1.58
C HIS A 47 -10.26 -1.24 1.15
N PRO A 48 -9.52 -0.26 1.71
CA PRO A 48 -8.13 0.04 1.31
C PRO A 48 -7.16 -1.13 1.48
N VAL A 49 -7.42 -2.02 2.45
CA VAL A 49 -6.60 -3.21 2.72
C VAL A 49 -6.52 -4.17 1.52
N LEU A 50 -7.48 -4.12 0.59
CA LEU A 50 -7.44 -4.93 -0.62
C LEU A 50 -6.51 -4.34 -1.71
N ASN A 51 -5.92 -3.17 -1.47
CA ASN A 51 -5.02 -2.47 -2.39
C ASN A 51 -3.77 -1.99 -1.65
N VAL A 52 -3.08 -2.92 -0.98
CA VAL A 52 -1.75 -2.64 -0.40
C VAL A 52 -0.77 -2.34 -1.54
N ARG A 53 0.05 -1.31 -1.38
CA ARG A 53 1.08 -0.93 -2.33
C ARG A 53 2.45 -0.93 -1.68
N LEU A 54 3.46 -1.36 -2.40
CA LEU A 54 4.85 -1.14 -2.03
C LEU A 54 5.30 0.18 -2.68
N VAL A 55 5.65 1.16 -1.85
CA VAL A 55 6.12 2.49 -2.28
C VAL A 55 7.53 2.74 -1.76
N GLU A 56 8.34 3.51 -2.48
CA GLU A 56 9.69 3.82 -2.03
C GLU A 56 9.65 4.54 -0.67
N ALA A 57 10.53 4.13 0.26
CA ALA A 57 10.49 4.63 1.64
C ALA A 57 10.71 6.15 1.75
N ASN A 58 11.43 6.74 0.80
CA ASN A 58 11.67 8.19 0.69
C ASN A 58 10.43 9.00 0.27
N LEU A 59 9.37 8.35 -0.25
CA LEU A 59 8.12 9.01 -0.64
C LEU A 59 7.07 9.02 0.47
N VAL A 60 7.35 8.40 1.62
CA VAL A 60 6.46 8.36 2.78
C VAL A 60 6.98 9.34 3.82
N PHE A 61 6.15 10.24 4.32
CA PHE A 61 6.53 11.31 5.24
C PHE A 61 5.74 11.21 6.54
N SER A 62 6.35 11.63 7.65
CA SER A 62 5.62 11.77 8.90
C SER A 62 4.62 12.91 8.78
N ASN A 63 3.49 12.79 9.48
CA ASN A 63 2.64 13.94 9.75
C ASN A 63 3.17 14.55 11.05
N ASP A 64 3.81 15.71 11.01
CA ASP A 64 4.43 16.36 12.20
C ASP A 64 3.42 16.79 13.29
N LEU A 65 2.18 16.29 13.23
CA LEU A 65 1.11 16.56 14.18
C LEU A 65 1.09 15.48 15.26
N GLY A 66 1.97 15.62 16.26
CA GLY A 66 1.89 14.90 17.52
C GLY A 66 2.83 13.69 17.63
N ALA A 67 4.14 13.96 17.71
CA ALA A 67 5.06 12.99 18.28
C ALA A 67 4.78 12.86 19.78
N ASP A 68 3.83 12.00 20.15
CA ASP A 68 3.83 11.43 21.49
C ASP A 68 5.14 10.66 21.61
N SER A 69 6.02 11.07 22.53
CA SER A 69 7.34 10.48 22.69
C SER A 69 7.20 8.99 23.00
N ILE A 70 7.49 8.14 22.01
CA ILE A 70 7.46 6.70 22.19
C ILE A 70 8.53 6.31 23.21
N THR A 71 8.20 5.36 24.07
CA THR A 71 9.13 4.90 25.09
C THR A 71 10.13 3.90 24.51
N LEU A 72 11.40 3.97 24.96
CA LEU A 72 12.49 3.11 24.48
C LEU A 72 12.16 1.60 24.50
N SER A 73 11.32 1.16 25.45
CA SER A 73 10.93 -0.25 25.61
C SER A 73 9.94 -0.74 24.55
N GLU A 74 8.98 0.10 24.15
CA GLU A 74 7.99 -0.26 23.13
C GLU A 74 8.65 -0.36 21.75
N ASP A 75 9.64 0.49 21.47
CA ASP A 75 10.44 0.44 20.25
C ASP A 75 11.26 -0.86 20.14
N CYS A 76 11.88 -1.31 21.24
CA CYS A 76 12.66 -2.56 21.23
C CYS A 76 11.79 -3.77 20.89
N SER A 77 10.61 -3.90 21.52
CA SER A 77 9.70 -5.01 21.26
C SER A 77 9.15 -5.01 19.83
N LEU A 78 8.82 -3.83 19.30
CA LEU A 78 8.32 -3.71 17.92
C LEU A 78 9.41 -4.02 16.89
N LYS A 79 10.66 -3.60 17.10
CA LYS A 79 11.81 -3.95 16.25
C LYS A 79 12.02 -5.46 16.19
N GLU A 80 12.03 -6.13 17.34
CA GLU A 80 12.16 -7.58 17.40
C GLU A 80 11.00 -8.30 16.73
N SER A 81 9.76 -7.81 16.92
CA SER A 81 8.59 -8.35 16.24
C SER A 81 8.73 -8.27 14.72
N ILE A 82 9.14 -7.13 14.18
CA ILE A 82 9.35 -6.95 12.73
C ILE A 82 10.47 -7.87 12.22
N ARG A 83 11.57 -8.02 12.96
CA ARG A 83 12.66 -8.94 12.57
C ARG A 83 12.23 -10.40 12.54
N ASN A 84 11.42 -10.81 13.51
CA ASN A 84 11.03 -12.21 13.68
C ASN A 84 9.84 -12.61 12.80
N GLN A 85 8.88 -11.71 12.59
CA GLN A 85 7.59 -12.02 11.94
C GLN A 85 7.36 -11.20 10.67
N GLY A 86 8.25 -10.28 10.33
CA GLY A 86 8.04 -9.31 9.27
C GLY A 86 7.01 -8.24 9.67
N LEU A 87 6.74 -7.32 8.74
CA LEU A 87 5.67 -6.34 8.89
C LEU A 87 4.31 -7.01 8.65
N THR A 88 3.51 -7.18 9.70
CA THR A 88 2.23 -7.91 9.63
C THR A 88 1.05 -7.03 9.23
N MET A 89 1.21 -5.71 9.31
CA MET A 89 0.17 -4.72 8.97
C MET A 89 0.78 -3.59 8.14
N PRO A 90 0.13 -3.16 7.04
CA PRO A 90 0.59 -2.02 6.25
C PRO A 90 0.48 -0.71 7.04
N ILE A 91 1.20 0.31 6.58
CA ILE A 91 1.15 1.68 7.10
C ILE A 91 0.01 2.42 6.40
N VAL A 92 -0.82 3.13 7.16
CA VAL A 92 -1.93 3.90 6.60
C VAL A 92 -1.43 5.27 6.21
N VAL A 93 -1.66 5.68 4.97
CA VAL A 93 -1.17 6.97 4.45
C VAL A 93 -2.26 7.73 3.70
N GLY A 94 -2.24 9.06 3.80
CA GLY A 94 -2.93 9.96 2.87
C GLY A 94 -2.02 10.35 1.71
N GLN A 95 -2.59 10.64 0.54
CA GLN A 95 -1.82 11.17 -0.59
C GLN A 95 -1.58 12.68 -0.44
N CYS A 96 -0.35 13.14 -0.70
CA CYS A 96 -0.05 14.58 -0.74
C CYS A 96 -0.79 15.24 -1.92
N LEU A 97 -1.45 16.37 -1.68
CA LEU A 97 -2.13 17.13 -2.74
C LEU A 97 -1.10 17.77 -3.67
N GLY A 98 -1.15 17.43 -4.97
CA GLY A 98 -0.31 18.06 -6.00
C GLY A 98 1.14 17.57 -6.07
N GLU A 99 1.55 16.60 -5.24
CA GLU A 99 2.91 16.09 -5.17
C GLU A 99 2.96 14.55 -5.25
N SER A 100 4.11 14.01 -5.68
CA SER A 100 4.42 12.60 -5.54
C SER A 100 4.85 12.32 -4.09
N GLY A 101 3.92 11.89 -3.25
CA GLY A 101 4.23 11.59 -1.84
C GLY A 101 3.04 11.10 -1.03
N TYR A 102 3.35 10.57 0.14
CA TYR A 102 2.40 10.01 1.08
C TYR A 102 2.67 10.52 2.49
N THR A 103 1.63 10.92 3.22
CA THR A 103 1.73 11.33 4.62
C THR A 103 1.16 10.25 5.52
N VAL A 104 1.92 9.77 6.50
CA VAL A 104 1.47 8.75 7.45
C VAL A 104 0.30 9.26 8.27
N THR A 105 -0.74 8.44 8.37
CA THR A 105 -1.91 8.66 9.23
C THR A 105 -1.94 7.66 10.40
N ASP A 106 -1.50 6.42 10.16
CA ASP A 106 -1.32 5.40 11.20
C ASP A 106 -0.11 4.52 10.89
N GLY A 107 0.59 4.06 11.92
CA GLY A 107 1.81 3.27 11.83
C GLY A 107 3.10 4.09 11.78
N ALA A 108 3.13 5.28 12.40
CA ALA A 108 4.33 6.13 12.46
C ALA A 108 5.55 5.40 13.01
N ASN A 109 5.43 4.72 14.16
CA ASN A 109 6.54 3.97 14.77
C ASN A 109 7.08 2.87 13.83
N ARG A 110 6.18 2.19 13.11
CA ARG A 110 6.57 1.19 12.09
C ARG A 110 7.34 1.84 10.95
N MET A 111 6.87 3.00 10.45
CA MET A 111 7.54 3.75 9.39
C MET A 111 8.94 4.21 9.84
N GLU A 112 9.05 4.75 11.05
CA GLU A 112 10.30 5.22 11.64
C GLU A 112 11.29 4.07 11.81
N ILE A 113 10.87 2.93 12.37
CA ILE A 113 11.71 1.74 12.48
C ILE A 113 12.19 1.25 11.12
N ILE A 114 11.29 1.13 10.13
CA ILE A 114 11.67 0.71 8.77
C ILE A 114 12.70 1.67 8.17
N LYS A 115 12.60 2.97 8.43
CA LYS A 115 13.56 3.95 7.91
C LYS A 115 14.87 3.98 8.68
N ALA A 116 14.84 3.76 9.99
CA ALA A 116 15.99 3.87 10.87
C ALA A 116 16.87 2.61 10.87
N GLU A 117 16.28 1.42 10.73
CA GLU A 117 16.97 0.13 10.83
C GLU A 117 17.30 -0.42 9.43
N PRO A 118 18.57 -0.41 8.99
CA PRO A 118 18.95 -0.80 7.62
C PRO A 118 18.57 -2.25 7.28
N ASP A 119 18.73 -3.18 8.23
CA ASP A 119 18.40 -4.59 8.04
C ASP A 119 16.91 -4.79 7.74
N ILE A 120 16.04 -4.09 8.48
CA ILE A 120 14.60 -4.11 8.25
C ILE A 120 14.27 -3.45 6.90
N ARG A 121 14.88 -2.30 6.60
CA ARG A 121 14.66 -1.58 5.34
C ARG A 121 15.02 -2.41 4.11
N GLU A 122 16.17 -3.07 4.17
CA GLU A 122 16.69 -3.92 3.10
C GLU A 122 15.85 -5.18 2.92
N SER A 123 15.32 -5.76 4.02
CA SER A 123 14.37 -6.87 3.95
C SER A 123 13.08 -6.54 3.18
N LEU A 124 12.71 -5.25 3.13
CA LEU A 124 11.58 -4.71 2.36
C LEU A 124 12.00 -4.10 1.02
N ALA A 125 13.22 -4.37 0.55
CA ALA A 125 13.79 -3.82 -0.67
C ALA A 125 13.72 -2.28 -0.75
N ASN A 126 13.87 -1.57 0.37
CA ASN A 126 13.73 -0.11 0.50
C ASN A 126 12.33 0.44 0.20
N HIS A 127 11.29 -0.40 0.31
CA HIS A 127 9.90 0.00 0.16
C HIS A 127 9.15 -0.09 1.49
N ILE A 128 8.01 0.59 1.57
CA ILE A 128 7.07 0.52 2.68
C ILE A 128 5.73 -0.02 2.14
N PRO A 129 5.17 -1.08 2.73
CA PRO A 129 3.81 -1.51 2.45
C PRO A 129 2.82 -0.49 3.00
N VAL A 130 2.06 0.15 2.13
CA VAL A 130 1.09 1.18 2.49
C VAL A 130 -0.32 0.82 2.04
N VAL A 131 -1.31 1.28 2.80
CA VAL A 131 -2.70 1.41 2.35
C VAL A 131 -3.01 2.89 2.24
N VAL A 132 -3.45 3.30 1.05
CA VAL A 132 -3.77 4.71 0.79
C VAL A 132 -5.22 4.95 1.17
N ILE A 133 -5.45 5.86 2.10
CA ILE A 133 -6.75 6.41 2.39
C ILE A 133 -6.89 7.72 1.61
N ASN A 134 -7.82 7.76 0.67
CA ASN A 134 -8.29 9.05 0.18
C ASN A 134 -9.06 9.67 1.34
N SER A 135 -8.52 10.73 1.93
CA SER A 135 -9.36 11.62 2.72
C SER A 135 -10.45 12.10 1.76
N MET A 136 -11.69 11.65 1.98
CA MET A 136 -12.84 12.19 1.29
C MET A 136 -12.99 13.64 1.76
N LYS A 137 -12.22 14.56 1.17
CA LYS A 137 -12.67 15.94 0.96
C LYS A 137 -13.57 15.99 -0.28
N ASP A 138 -14.49 15.02 -0.40
CA ASP A 138 -15.61 15.08 -1.32
C ASP A 138 -16.86 15.45 -0.50
N SER A 139 -17.00 16.75 -0.25
CA SER A 139 -18.30 17.38 -0.01
C SER A 139 -18.28 18.78 -0.60
N THR A 140 -18.08 18.88 -1.91
CA THR A 140 -18.61 20.01 -2.68
C THR A 140 -18.99 19.54 -4.08
N ALA A 141 -20.30 19.29 -4.23
CA ALA A 141 -21.12 19.46 -5.42
C ALA A 141 -20.46 19.31 -6.81
N HIS A 142 -20.80 18.22 -7.50
CA HIS A 142 -21.32 18.33 -8.87
C HIS A 142 -22.38 17.25 -9.10
N SER A 143 -23.57 17.48 -8.54
CA SER A 143 -24.81 17.08 -9.19
C SER A 143 -24.88 17.87 -10.50
N ILE A 144 -24.49 17.23 -11.60
CA ILE A 144 -24.80 17.75 -12.93
C ILE A 144 -26.26 17.37 -13.16
N ASN A 145 -27.14 18.37 -13.09
CA ASN A 145 -28.55 18.22 -13.41
C ASN A 145 -28.67 17.76 -14.87
N GLU A 146 -28.96 16.48 -15.09
CA GLU A 146 -29.78 16.09 -16.22
C GLU A 146 -31.20 16.58 -15.92
N HIS A 147 -31.73 17.45 -16.78
CA HIS A 147 -33.15 17.76 -17.07
C HIS A 147 -33.25 19.23 -17.50
N GLY A 148 -32.95 19.46 -18.79
CA GLY A 148 -33.38 20.62 -19.54
C GLY A 148 -34.31 20.14 -20.65
N VAL A 149 -35.57 19.86 -20.28
CA VAL A 149 -36.71 19.78 -21.20
C VAL A 149 -37.72 20.78 -20.69
N GLU A 150 -37.70 21.98 -21.29
CA GLU A 150 -38.84 22.73 -21.84
C GLU A 150 -38.34 24.07 -22.41
#